data_AF-A0A2H5FM11-F1
#
_entry.id   AF-A0A2H5FM11-F1
#
_cell.length_a   1.000
_cell.length_b   1.000
_cell.length_c   1.000
_cell.angle_alpha   90.00
_cell.angle_beta   90.00
_cell.angle_gamma   90.00
#
_symmetry.space_group_name_H-M   'P 1'
#
loop_
_entity.id
_entity.type
_entity.pdbx_description
1 polymer ?
#
loop_
_entity_poly.entity_id
_entity_poly.type
_entity_poly.pdbx_seq_one_letter_code
_entity_poly.pdbx_strand_id
1 'polypeptide(L)'
;MFIEDQAAPKRCGHMSEKTVIPAEDMVAKIKAALHCMLEMILIALIMARTDALAVNGVEDAIARAMLYSQAGADLLFVEAPESIEQMKEIVYEVKAPLMANNLDGGKTPILTARDLEKLGYAIVTEPVACTYAFAKAVRIALLDLMKTGAPLNTRDAILSFNGFNNIVGLNEIRELDHNIMASSANFMKNLNFEK
;
A
#
# COMPACT_ATOMS: atom_id res chain seq x y z
N MET A 1 -6.45 -6.15 2.16
CA MET A 1 -6.97 -4.77 2.34
C MET A 1 -6.79 -4.37 3.79
N PHE A 2 -6.73 -3.07 4.11
CA PHE A 2 -6.89 -2.63 5.50
C PHE A 2 -8.19 -1.85 5.70
N ILE A 3 -8.75 -1.94 6.90
CA ILE A 3 -9.85 -1.12 7.40
C ILE A 3 -9.41 -0.45 8.71
N GLU A 4 -9.95 0.72 8.99
CA GLU A 4 -9.51 1.55 10.13
C GLU A 4 -10.64 1.93 11.09
N ASP A 5 -10.25 2.23 12.33
CA ASP A 5 -11.14 2.65 13.41
C ASP A 5 -11.33 4.17 13.52
N GLN A 6 -10.85 4.97 12.56
CA GLN A 6 -11.18 6.39 12.54
C GLN A 6 -12.68 6.62 12.32
N ALA A 7 -13.22 7.62 13.01
CA ALA A 7 -14.53 8.16 12.69
C ALA A 7 -14.48 8.98 11.38
N ALA A 8 -15.58 9.00 10.64
CA ALA A 8 -15.67 9.80 9.42
C ALA A 8 -15.92 11.29 9.75
N PRO A 9 -15.36 12.25 8.99
CA PRO A 9 -14.41 12.06 7.89
C PRO A 9 -12.99 11.75 8.40
N LYS A 10 -12.36 10.74 7.78
CA LYS A 10 -11.02 10.27 8.15
C LYS A 10 -9.91 11.21 7.67
N ARG A 11 -8.81 11.23 8.44
CA ARG A 11 -7.60 12.04 8.22
C ARG A 11 -6.37 11.13 8.11
N CYS A 12 -5.26 11.67 7.58
CA CYS A 12 -4.00 10.94 7.57
C CYS A 12 -3.56 10.61 9.01
N GLY A 13 -3.03 9.40 9.22
CA GLY A 13 -2.60 8.93 10.54
C GLY A 13 -1.52 9.77 11.21
N HIS A 14 -0.76 10.54 10.44
CA HIS A 14 0.26 11.45 10.99
C HIS A 14 -0.24 12.89 11.21
N MET A 15 -1.53 13.18 10.93
CA MET A 15 -2.17 14.46 11.23
C MET A 15 -2.79 14.48 12.64
N SER A 16 -3.00 15.69 13.18
CA SER A 16 -3.73 15.93 14.43
C SER A 16 -5.26 15.84 14.24
N GLU A 17 -6.00 15.93 15.35
CA GLU A 17 -7.47 16.03 15.37
C GLU A 17 -8.20 14.81 14.78
N LYS A 18 -7.61 13.62 14.96
CA LYS A 18 -8.25 12.34 14.67
C LYS A 18 -9.19 11.97 15.82
N THR A 19 -10.24 11.24 15.48
CA THR A 19 -11.11 10.58 16.46
C THR A 19 -11.27 9.13 16.06
N VAL A 20 -11.40 8.24 17.04
CA VAL A 20 -11.63 6.81 16.82
C VAL A 20 -13.03 6.42 17.29
N ILE A 21 -13.64 5.49 16.56
CA ILE A 21 -14.94 4.90 16.93
C ILE A 21 -14.78 3.96 18.14
N PRO A 22 -15.88 3.59 18.81
CA PRO A 22 -15.88 2.51 19.80
C PRO A 22 -15.27 1.23 19.22
N ALA A 23 -14.51 0.49 20.04
CA ALA A 23 -13.76 -0.68 19.56
C ALA A 23 -14.69 -1.78 19.03
N GLU A 24 -15.88 -1.91 19.62
CA GLU A 24 -16.97 -2.78 19.20
C GLU A 24 -17.47 -2.49 17.78
N ASP A 25 -17.49 -1.22 17.35
CA ASP A 25 -17.89 -0.84 16.00
C ASP A 25 -16.83 -1.27 14.99
N MET A 26 -15.54 -1.17 15.35
CA MET A 26 -14.46 -1.69 14.51
C MET A 26 -14.48 -3.22 14.43
N VAL A 27 -14.78 -3.91 15.52
CA VAL A 27 -15.00 -5.37 15.52
C VAL A 27 -16.16 -5.73 14.59
N ALA A 28 -17.26 -4.98 14.62
CA ALA A 28 -18.39 -5.19 13.71
C ALA A 28 -17.98 -5.01 12.24
N LYS A 29 -17.16 -4.00 11.91
CA LYS A 29 -16.60 -3.81 10.56
C LYS A 29 -15.75 -5.01 10.11
N ILE A 30 -14.87 -5.52 10.97
CA ILE A 30 -14.02 -6.69 10.67
C ILE A 30 -14.90 -7.91 10.40
N LYS A 31 -15.86 -8.21 11.27
CA LYS A 31 -16.78 -9.34 11.11
C LYS A 31 -17.63 -9.23 9.83
N ALA A 32 -18.09 -8.03 9.50
CA ALA A 32 -18.82 -7.78 8.25
C ALA A 32 -17.93 -8.04 7.02
N ALA A 33 -16.68 -7.57 7.03
CA ALA A 33 -15.74 -7.82 5.94
C ALA A 33 -15.47 -9.32 5.73
N LEU A 34 -15.24 -10.05 6.82
CA LEU A 34 -15.04 -11.51 6.78
C LEU A 34 -16.28 -12.25 6.25
N HIS A 35 -17.47 -11.85 6.68
CA HIS A 35 -18.72 -12.42 6.17
C HIS A 35 -18.87 -12.22 4.66
N CYS A 36 -18.66 -10.99 4.16
CA CYS A 36 -18.73 -10.70 2.73
C CYS A 36 -17.69 -11.48 1.92
N MET A 37 -16.47 -11.65 2.44
CA MET A 37 -15.44 -12.44 1.77
C MET A 37 -15.85 -13.91 1.60
N LEU A 38 -16.49 -14.49 2.62
CA LEU A 38 -17.03 -15.85 2.53
C LEU A 38 -18.15 -15.94 1.50
N GLU A 39 -19.11 -15.02 1.50
CA GLU A 39 -20.21 -15.01 0.52
C GLU A 39 -19.72 -14.83 -0.93
N MET A 40 -18.67 -14.03 -1.13
CA MET A 40 -18.10 -13.75 -2.45
C MET A 40 -17.05 -14.78 -2.91
N ILE A 41 -16.70 -15.76 -2.06
CA ILE A 41 -15.60 -16.71 -2.30
C ILE A 41 -14.29 -15.93 -2.61
N LEU A 42 -14.07 -14.84 -1.88
CA LEU A 42 -12.92 -13.96 -2.08
C LEU A 42 -11.76 -14.41 -1.17
N ILE A 43 -10.65 -14.78 -1.79
CA ILE A 43 -9.40 -15.08 -1.08
C ILE A 43 -8.60 -13.79 -0.93
N ALA A 44 -8.63 -13.19 0.26
CA ALA A 44 -7.90 -11.97 0.59
C ALA A 44 -7.49 -11.98 2.08
N LEU A 45 -6.63 -11.03 2.46
CA LEU A 45 -6.27 -10.77 3.87
C LEU A 45 -6.93 -9.49 4.35
N ILE A 46 -7.40 -9.49 5.60
CA ILE A 46 -7.91 -8.33 6.31
C ILE A 46 -6.87 -7.84 7.31
N MET A 47 -6.45 -6.60 7.14
CA MET A 47 -5.62 -5.88 8.10
C MET A 47 -6.48 -4.89 8.89
N ALA A 48 -6.40 -4.92 10.21
CA ALA A 48 -7.05 -3.93 11.05
C ALA A 48 -6.06 -2.84 11.47
N ARG A 49 -6.38 -1.61 11.09
CA ARG A 49 -5.62 -0.41 11.43
C ARG A 49 -6.27 0.29 12.63
N THR A 50 -5.46 0.65 13.62
CA THR A 50 -5.88 1.52 14.72
C THR A 50 -5.13 2.84 14.69
N ASP A 51 -5.86 3.94 14.78
CA ASP A 51 -5.34 5.30 14.93
C ASP A 51 -5.37 5.78 16.39
N ALA A 52 -5.76 4.90 17.32
CA ALA A 52 -5.97 5.20 18.72
C ALA A 52 -4.72 5.66 19.46
N LEU A 53 -3.51 5.31 18.99
CA LEU A 53 -2.25 5.66 19.66
C LEU A 53 -2.12 7.18 19.88
N ALA A 54 -2.44 7.96 18.84
CA ALA A 54 -2.38 9.42 18.91
C ALA A 54 -3.58 10.07 19.62
N VAL A 55 -4.67 9.32 19.86
CA VAL A 55 -5.93 9.84 20.42
C VAL A 55 -6.04 9.49 21.91
N ASN A 56 -5.81 8.22 22.24
CA ASN A 56 -6.06 7.62 23.54
C ASN A 56 -4.78 7.02 24.19
N GLY A 57 -3.66 6.95 23.46
CA GLY A 57 -2.39 6.43 23.95
C GLY A 57 -2.08 4.99 23.56
N VAL A 58 -0.88 4.53 23.92
CA VAL A 58 -0.33 3.22 23.50
C VAL A 58 -1.12 2.03 24.06
N GLU A 59 -1.56 2.12 25.32
CA GLU A 59 -2.32 1.06 25.99
C GLU A 59 -3.66 0.76 25.27
N ASP A 60 -4.42 1.80 24.92
CA ASP A 60 -5.68 1.65 24.17
C ASP A 60 -5.43 1.09 22.76
N ALA A 61 -4.37 1.57 22.08
CA ALA A 61 -4.02 1.08 20.76
C ALA A 61 -3.66 -0.42 20.76
N ILE A 62 -2.90 -0.87 21.77
CA ILE A 62 -2.55 -2.29 21.96
C ILE A 62 -3.80 -3.12 22.27
N ALA A 63 -4.65 -2.66 23.18
CA ALA A 63 -5.90 -3.35 23.54
C ALA A 63 -6.82 -3.52 22.32
N ARG A 64 -6.98 -2.47 21.51
CA ARG A 64 -7.73 -2.50 20.25
C ARG A 64 -7.12 -3.44 19.23
N ALA A 65 -5.81 -3.37 19.01
CA ALA A 65 -5.08 -4.27 18.13
C ALA A 65 -5.34 -5.74 18.50
N MET A 66 -5.18 -6.09 19.78
CA MET A 66 -5.46 -7.45 20.28
C MET A 66 -6.92 -7.87 20.08
N LEU A 67 -7.87 -6.96 20.34
CA LEU A 67 -9.28 -7.21 20.10
C LEU A 67 -9.59 -7.45 18.61
N TYR A 68 -8.95 -6.69 17.72
CA TYR A 68 -9.16 -6.81 16.28
C TYR A 68 -8.57 -8.12 15.73
N SER A 69 -7.43 -8.58 16.27
CA SER A 69 -6.90 -9.92 15.99
C SER A 69 -7.88 -11.01 16.42
N GLN A 70 -8.43 -10.92 17.64
CA GLN A 70 -9.46 -11.86 18.12
C GLN A 70 -10.75 -11.84 17.28
N ALA A 71 -11.08 -10.70 16.67
CA ALA A 71 -12.20 -10.58 15.75
C ALA A 71 -11.97 -11.24 14.38
N GLY A 72 -10.74 -11.67 14.10
CA GLY A 72 -10.36 -12.38 12.87
C GLY A 72 -9.57 -11.56 11.86
N ALA A 73 -8.98 -10.42 12.25
CA ALA A 73 -8.03 -9.73 11.38
C ALA A 73 -6.73 -10.54 11.25
N ASP A 74 -6.26 -10.74 10.02
CA ASP A 74 -5.05 -11.51 9.70
C ASP A 74 -3.76 -10.74 10.07
N LEU A 75 -3.79 -9.42 9.92
CA LEU A 75 -2.68 -8.52 10.25
C LEU A 75 -3.17 -7.29 11.00
N LEU A 76 -2.25 -6.65 11.72
CA LEU A 76 -2.54 -5.46 12.50
C LEU A 76 -1.62 -4.31 12.11
N PHE A 77 -2.16 -3.10 12.24
CA PHE A 77 -1.44 -1.87 11.97
C PHE A 77 -1.76 -0.85 13.07
N VAL A 78 -0.82 -0.70 14.01
CA VAL A 78 -0.86 0.40 14.98
C VAL A 78 -0.19 1.61 14.36
N GLU A 79 -0.98 2.65 14.08
CA GLU A 79 -0.52 3.81 13.32
C GLU A 79 0.28 4.81 14.17
N ALA A 80 1.28 5.40 13.52
CA ALA A 80 2.09 6.51 14.02
C ALA A 80 2.76 6.33 15.41
N PRO A 81 3.39 5.18 15.77
CA PRO A 81 4.28 5.15 16.93
C PRO A 81 5.36 6.24 16.78
N GLU A 82 5.66 6.98 17.84
CA GLU A 82 6.54 8.15 17.80
C GLU A 82 7.98 7.82 18.24
N SER A 83 8.25 6.60 18.70
CA SER A 83 9.58 6.13 19.10
C SER A 83 9.81 4.64 18.84
N ILE A 84 11.08 4.23 18.78
CA ILE A 84 11.47 2.81 18.64
C ILE A 84 11.04 2.03 19.88
N GLU A 85 11.01 2.67 21.05
CA GLU A 85 10.55 2.08 22.31
C GLU A 85 9.07 1.71 22.23
N GLN A 86 8.21 2.62 21.73
CA GLN A 86 6.79 2.31 21.50
C GLN A 86 6.63 1.19 20.46
N MET A 87 7.42 1.21 19.39
CA MET A 87 7.39 0.13 18.40
C MET A 87 7.73 -1.23 19.01
N LYS A 88 8.74 -1.29 19.89
CA LYS A 88 9.10 -2.51 20.63
C LYS A 88 7.99 -2.96 21.58
N GLU A 89 7.38 -2.03 22.30
CA GLU A 89 6.25 -2.30 23.20
C GLU A 89 5.06 -2.89 22.44
N ILE A 90 4.67 -2.27 21.32
CA ILE A 90 3.59 -2.75 20.45
C ILE A 90 3.88 -4.16 19.95
N VAL A 91 5.08 -4.42 19.41
CA VAL A 91 5.44 -5.75 18.93
C VAL A 91 5.50 -6.78 20.05
N TYR A 92 5.94 -6.36 21.24
CA TYR A 92 5.99 -7.25 22.39
C TYR A 92 4.59 -7.64 22.86
N GLU A 93 3.65 -6.71 22.97
CA GLU A 93 2.30 -7.01 23.49
C GLU A 93 1.37 -7.63 22.43
N VAL A 94 1.43 -7.14 21.18
CA VAL A 94 0.55 -7.57 20.11
C VAL A 94 1.11 -8.83 19.44
N LYS A 95 0.62 -10.00 19.88
CA LYS A 95 1.04 -11.33 19.37
C LYS A 95 0.42 -11.69 18.02
N ALA A 96 0.57 -10.84 17.01
CA ALA A 96 0.08 -11.05 15.65
C ALA A 96 0.98 -10.36 14.61
N PRO A 97 0.90 -10.72 13.31
CA PRO A 97 1.66 -10.04 12.27
C PRO A 97 1.35 -8.54 12.21
N LEU A 98 2.37 -7.72 12.45
CA LEU A 98 2.27 -6.26 12.47
C LEU A 98 2.87 -5.63 11.22
N MET A 99 2.23 -4.56 10.75
CA MET A 99 2.76 -3.69 9.71
C MET A 99 3.33 -2.41 10.32
N ALA A 100 4.53 -2.03 9.87
CA ALA A 100 5.11 -0.70 10.08
C ALA A 100 4.83 0.19 8.86
N ASN A 101 4.66 1.49 9.11
CA ASN A 101 4.39 2.47 8.07
C ASN A 101 5.51 3.53 8.05
N ASN A 102 6.43 3.43 7.10
CA ASN A 102 7.48 4.42 6.89
C ASN A 102 6.92 5.57 6.05
N LEU A 103 6.59 6.68 6.70
CA LEU A 103 6.13 7.88 6.02
C LEU A 103 7.20 8.99 6.08
N ASP A 104 7.74 9.37 4.93
CA ASP A 104 8.63 10.54 4.81
C ASP A 104 7.97 11.82 5.35
N GLY A 105 8.58 12.42 6.38
CA GLY A 105 8.04 13.59 7.07
C GLY A 105 6.90 13.30 8.05
N GLY A 106 6.64 12.02 8.33
CA GLY A 106 5.73 11.57 9.38
C GLY A 106 6.34 11.65 10.79
N LYS A 107 5.56 11.16 11.74
CA LYS A 107 5.91 11.10 13.17
C LYS A 107 6.78 9.89 13.54
N THR A 108 6.66 8.80 12.79
CA THR A 108 7.31 7.53 13.12
C THR A 108 8.76 7.52 12.67
N PRO A 109 9.71 7.06 13.51
CA PRO A 109 11.09 6.88 13.08
C PRO A 109 11.17 5.94 11.87
N ILE A 110 11.85 6.40 10.81
CA ILE A 110 12.04 5.60 9.59
C ILE A 110 13.16 4.59 9.84
N LEU A 111 12.84 3.31 9.67
CA LEU A 111 13.78 2.20 9.82
C LEU A 111 13.84 1.38 8.54
N THR A 112 14.96 0.67 8.32
CA THR A 112 15.05 -0.25 7.18
C THR A 112 14.12 -1.45 7.38
N ALA A 113 13.68 -2.08 6.29
CA ALA A 113 12.91 -3.32 6.37
C ALA A 113 13.60 -4.39 7.24
N ARG A 114 14.94 -4.48 7.17
CA ARG A 114 15.74 -5.41 7.98
C ARG A 114 15.74 -5.05 9.47
N ASP A 115 15.76 -3.77 9.81
CA ASP A 115 15.71 -3.37 11.22
C ASP A 115 14.32 -3.54 11.80
N LEU A 116 13.27 -3.28 11.00
CA LEU A 116 11.88 -3.58 11.36
C LEU A 116 11.63 -5.08 11.55
N GLU A 117 12.20 -5.92 10.67
CA GLU A 117 12.18 -7.38 10.81
C GLU A 117 12.82 -7.82 12.14
N LYS A 118 13.99 -7.28 12.49
CA LYS A 118 14.64 -7.57 13.78
C LYS A 118 13.82 -7.11 14.98
N LEU A 119 13.04 -6.03 14.85
CA LEU A 119 12.13 -5.58 15.89
C LEU A 119 10.91 -6.50 16.03
N GLY A 120 10.55 -7.23 14.97
CA GLY A 120 9.46 -8.20 14.92
C GLY A 120 8.23 -7.76 14.10
N TYR A 121 8.37 -6.73 13.27
CA TYR A 121 7.35 -6.40 12.27
C TYR A 121 7.40 -7.38 11.09
N ALA A 122 6.23 -7.74 10.57
CA ALA A 122 6.09 -8.68 9.45
C ALA A 122 6.09 -7.98 8.09
N ILE A 123 5.62 -6.74 8.03
CA ILE A 123 5.49 -5.96 6.79
C ILE A 123 5.91 -4.51 7.04
N VAL A 124 6.50 -3.86 6.04
CA VAL A 124 6.69 -2.41 6.01
C VAL A 124 6.08 -1.83 4.74
N THR A 125 5.43 -0.68 4.85
CA THR A 125 4.98 0.12 3.70
C THR A 125 5.73 1.43 3.61
N GLU A 126 6.02 1.85 2.37
CA GLU A 126 6.58 3.15 2.00
C GLU A 126 5.53 3.92 1.18
N PRO A 127 4.36 4.27 1.75
CA PRO A 127 3.16 4.60 0.99
C PRO A 127 3.29 5.85 0.10
N VAL A 128 4.25 6.73 0.38
CA VAL A 128 4.42 8.01 -0.33
C VAL A 128 5.74 8.12 -1.09
N ALA A 129 6.66 7.17 -0.96
CA ALA A 129 8.00 7.28 -1.54
C ALA A 129 7.95 7.54 -3.06
N CYS A 130 7.17 6.74 -3.79
CA CYS A 130 6.98 6.93 -5.23
C CYS A 130 6.23 8.23 -5.55
N THR A 131 5.20 8.57 -4.77
CA THR A 131 4.38 9.78 -4.97
C THR A 131 5.22 11.04 -4.81
N TYR A 132 6.05 11.12 -3.79
CA TYR A 132 6.93 12.25 -3.53
C TYR A 132 8.04 12.34 -4.58
N ALA A 133 8.64 11.22 -4.97
CA ALA A 133 9.62 11.17 -6.05
C ALA A 133 9.03 11.70 -7.37
N PHE A 134 7.83 11.23 -7.74
CA PHE A 134 7.12 11.67 -8.93
C PHE A 134 6.81 13.18 -8.87
N ALA A 135 6.21 13.64 -7.77
CA ALA A 135 5.85 15.05 -7.61
C ALA A 135 7.07 15.97 -7.74
N LYS A 136 8.22 15.57 -7.17
CA LYS A 136 9.48 16.30 -7.30
C LYS A 136 9.99 16.30 -8.74
N ALA A 137 10.03 15.15 -9.41
CA ALA A 137 10.51 15.03 -10.79
C ALA A 137 9.67 15.87 -11.77
N VAL A 138 8.33 15.77 -11.67
CA VAL A 138 7.40 16.56 -12.48
C VAL A 138 7.59 18.05 -12.23
N ARG A 139 7.72 18.47 -10.96
CA ARG A 139 7.96 19.87 -10.62
C ARG A 139 9.24 20.40 -11.27
N ILE A 140 10.34 19.64 -11.22
CA ILE A 140 11.61 20.05 -11.83
C ILE A 140 11.45 20.21 -13.34
N ALA A 141 10.83 19.25 -14.02
CA ALA A 141 10.62 19.28 -15.47
C ALA A 141 9.71 20.45 -15.90
N LEU A 142 8.60 20.70 -15.19
CA LEU A 142 7.69 21.79 -15.50
C LEU A 142 8.31 23.17 -15.24
N LEU A 143 9.12 23.32 -14.18
CA LEU A 143 9.84 24.56 -13.93
C LEU A 143 10.91 24.84 -14.98
N ASP A 144 11.56 23.81 -15.52
CA ASP A 144 12.51 23.96 -16.62
C ASP A 144 11.77 24.40 -17.89
N LEU A 145 10.68 23.70 -18.26
CA LEU A 145 9.81 24.06 -19.37
C LEU A 145 9.32 25.52 -19.29
N MET A 146 8.88 25.98 -18.11
CA MET A 146 8.45 27.37 -17.90
C MET A 146 9.55 28.40 -18.16
N LYS A 147 10.82 28.06 -17.89
CA LYS A 147 11.95 28.99 -18.00
C LYS A 147 12.54 29.01 -19.40
N THR A 148 12.61 27.87 -20.08
CA THR A 148 13.41 27.70 -21.30
C THR A 148 12.57 27.37 -22.53
N GLY A 149 11.28 27.07 -22.35
CA GLY A 149 10.39 26.62 -23.42
C GLY A 149 10.48 25.13 -23.74
N ALA A 150 11.37 24.36 -23.10
CA ALA A 150 11.45 22.90 -23.18
C ALA A 150 12.18 22.30 -21.97
N PRO A 151 11.85 21.08 -21.50
CA PRO A 151 12.54 20.47 -20.35
C PRO A 151 13.91 19.89 -20.72
N LEU A 152 14.81 20.72 -21.25
CA LEU A 152 16.12 20.32 -21.79
C LEU A 152 17.09 19.86 -20.69
N ASN A 153 17.02 20.46 -19.51
CA ASN A 153 17.92 20.18 -18.40
C ASN A 153 17.53 18.93 -17.60
N THR A 154 16.40 18.30 -17.93
CA THR A 154 15.94 17.07 -17.27
C THR A 154 16.02 15.83 -18.14
N ARG A 155 16.58 15.93 -19.36
CA ARG A 155 16.59 14.83 -20.34
C ARG A 155 17.36 13.59 -19.89
N ASP A 156 18.46 13.78 -19.17
CA ASP A 156 19.26 12.66 -18.64
C ASP A 156 18.61 12.00 -17.42
N ALA A 157 17.59 12.64 -16.83
CA ALA A 157 16.88 12.18 -15.65
C ALA A 157 15.55 11.47 -15.97
N ILE A 158 15.18 11.31 -17.25
CA ILE A 158 13.96 10.62 -17.68
C ILE A 158 14.28 9.32 -18.42
N LEU A 159 13.28 8.45 -18.51
CA LEU A 159 13.38 7.21 -19.27
C LEU A 159 13.60 7.50 -20.76
N SER A 160 14.47 6.71 -21.38
CA SER A 160 14.54 6.66 -22.84
C SER A 160 13.29 5.98 -23.42
N PHE A 161 13.03 6.19 -24.71
CA PHE A 161 11.94 5.52 -25.41
C PHE A 161 11.99 3.99 -25.24
N ASN A 162 13.18 3.40 -25.42
CA ASN A 162 13.38 1.96 -25.24
C ASN A 162 13.24 1.55 -23.77
N GLY A 163 13.72 2.35 -22.83
CA GLY A 163 13.55 2.11 -21.39
C GLY A 163 12.08 2.06 -20.98
N PHE A 164 11.28 3.01 -21.49
CA PHE A 164 9.84 3.02 -21.26
C PHE A 164 9.15 1.81 -21.91
N ASN A 165 9.47 1.50 -23.18
CA ASN A 165 8.88 0.36 -23.89
C ASN A 165 9.15 -0.98 -23.17
N ASN A 166 10.33 -1.15 -22.59
CA ASN A 166 10.66 -2.34 -21.81
C ASN A 166 9.82 -2.42 -20.51
N ILE A 167 9.59 -1.29 -19.83
CA ILE A 167 8.77 -1.25 -18.61
C ILE A 167 7.31 -1.59 -18.90
N VAL A 168 6.76 -1.10 -20.02
CA VAL A 168 5.36 -1.37 -20.39
C VAL A 168 5.16 -2.72 -21.09
N GLY A 169 6.23 -3.51 -21.26
CA GLY A 169 6.16 -4.85 -21.85
C GLY A 169 5.77 -4.85 -23.34
N LEU A 170 6.23 -3.84 -24.10
CA LEU A 170 5.80 -3.68 -25.50
C LEU A 170 6.23 -4.86 -26.39
N ASN A 171 7.35 -5.50 -26.08
CA ASN A 171 7.86 -6.63 -26.86
C ASN A 171 6.96 -7.86 -26.67
N GLU A 172 6.60 -8.15 -25.43
CA GLU A 172 5.73 -9.27 -25.04
C GLU A 172 4.34 -9.13 -25.66
N ILE A 173 3.80 -7.90 -25.70
CA ILE A 173 2.53 -7.60 -26.36
C ILE A 173 2.63 -7.90 -27.87
N ARG A 174 3.71 -7.46 -28.52
CA ARG A 174 3.92 -7.71 -29.96
C ARG A 174 4.10 -9.18 -30.29
N GLU A 175 4.80 -9.93 -29.45
CA GLU A 175 4.95 -11.38 -29.61
C GLU A 175 3.60 -12.09 -29.47
N LEU A 176 2.79 -11.69 -28.49
CA LEU A 176 1.43 -12.19 -28.33
C LEU A 176 0.58 -11.92 -29.58
N ASP A 177 0.61 -10.68 -30.09
CA ASP A 177 -0.13 -10.30 -31.31
C ASP A 177 0.27 -11.19 -32.49
N HIS A 178 1.57 -11.40 -32.72
CA HIS A 178 2.06 -12.28 -33.78
C HIS A 178 1.57 -13.72 -33.61
N ASN A 179 1.61 -14.26 -32.39
CA ASN A 179 1.18 -15.62 -32.10
C ASN A 179 -0.34 -15.80 -32.30
N ILE A 180 -1.14 -14.84 -31.88
CA ILE A 180 -2.60 -14.86 -32.09
C ILE A 180 -2.92 -14.80 -33.58
N MET A 181 -2.24 -13.95 -34.35
CA MET A 181 -2.46 -13.83 -35.79
C MET A 181 -2.07 -15.13 -36.52
N ALA A 182 -0.92 -15.73 -36.16
CA ALA A 182 -0.48 -17.00 -36.73
C ALA A 182 -1.45 -18.15 -36.39
N SER A 183 -1.88 -18.23 -35.13
CA SER A 183 -2.87 -19.22 -34.69
C SER A 183 -4.21 -19.08 -35.42
N SER A 184 -4.69 -17.84 -35.56
CA SER A 184 -5.94 -17.53 -36.28
C SER A 184 -5.85 -17.92 -37.76
N ALA A 185 -4.72 -17.63 -38.42
CA ALA A 185 -4.49 -18.03 -39.79
C ALA A 185 -4.49 -19.57 -39.94
N ASN A 186 -3.84 -20.29 -39.02
CA ASN A 186 -3.83 -21.75 -39.02
C ASN A 186 -5.23 -22.35 -38.78
N PHE A 187 -6.01 -21.76 -37.88
CA PHE A 187 -7.38 -22.15 -37.63
C PHE A 187 -8.26 -22.00 -38.89
N MET A 188 -8.16 -20.86 -39.58
CA MET A 188 -8.89 -20.62 -40.83
C MET A 188 -8.50 -21.61 -41.95
N LYS A 189 -7.21 -21.94 -42.06
CA LYS A 189 -6.70 -22.97 -42.99
C LYS A 189 -7.30 -24.34 -42.71
N ASN A 190 -7.31 -24.75 -41.43
CA ASN A 190 -7.81 -26.07 -41.02
C ASN A 190 -9.32 -26.25 -41.23
N LEU A 191 -10.08 -25.17 -41.34
CA LEU A 191 -11.52 -25.20 -41.62
C LEU A 191 -11.86 -25.31 -43.13
N ASN A 192 -10.88 -25.49 -44.02
CA ASN A 192 -11.08 -25.51 -45.48
C ASN A 192 -11.83 -24.27 -46.02
N PHE A 193 -11.63 -23.10 -45.40
CA PHE A 193 -12.10 -21.82 -45.94
C PHE A 193 -11.15 -21.22 -47.00
N GLU A 194 -10.11 -21.96 -47.42
CA GLU A 194 -9.34 -21.63 -48.62
C GLU A 194 -10.09 -22.14 -49.85
N LYS A 195 -10.81 -21.24 -50.52
CA LYS A 195 -11.21 -21.38 -51.94
C LYS A 195 -10.02 -21.11 -52.85
#